data_AF-A0A3B0U4S6-F1
#
_entry.id   AF-A0A3B0U4S6-F1
#
_cell.length_a   1.000
_cell.length_b   1.000
_cell.length_c   1.000
_cell.angle_alpha   90.00
_cell.angle_beta   90.00
_cell.angle_gamma   90.00
#
_symmetry.space_group_name_H-M   'P 1'
#
loop_
_entity.id
_entity.type
_entity.pdbx_description
1 polymer ?
#
loop_
_entity_poly.entity_id
_entity_poly.type
_entity_poly.pdbx_seq_one_letter_code
_entity_poly.pdbx_strand_id
1 'polypeptide(L)'
;MLTKLTIQNYALIESLEMSPAKGLNIITGETGAGKSIMLGAIGLLLGKRADTKVLLNEGKKCIIEGEFNIEEYSLHALFDEEDLDYEDETSIRREITPTGKSRAFVNDTPVTLDTLKKLGSYLMDVHSQNETLQLGAANFQLDIIDVFSESTELAKSYQILFTDFKEK
;
A
#
# COMPACT_ATOMS: atom_id res chain seq x y z
N MET A 1 -7.24 5.64 -4.24
CA MET A 1 -6.39 6.84 -4.22
C MET A 1 -6.27 7.34 -2.78
N LEU A 2 -5.05 7.70 -2.35
CA LEU A 2 -4.79 8.30 -1.03
C LEU A 2 -5.48 9.68 -0.91
N THR A 3 -6.36 9.83 0.08
CA THR A 3 -7.11 11.06 0.37
C THR A 3 -6.53 11.81 1.57
N LYS A 4 -5.97 11.08 2.54
CA LYS A 4 -5.36 11.64 3.74
C LYS A 4 -4.18 10.79 4.19
N LEU A 5 -3.12 11.44 4.70
CA LEU A 5 -1.99 10.81 5.35
C LEU A 5 -1.68 11.54 6.66
N THR A 6 -1.65 10.80 7.76
CA THR A 6 -1.27 11.26 9.08
C THR A 6 -0.04 10.49 9.56
N ILE A 7 0.98 11.21 10.04
CA ILE A 7 2.19 10.61 10.60
C ILE A 7 2.43 11.23 11.96
N GLN A 8 2.70 10.40 12.97
CA GLN A 8 3.06 10.82 14.31
C GLN A 8 4.29 10.07 14.80
N ASN A 9 5.23 10.81 15.38
CA ASN A 9 6.41 10.28 16.06
C ASN A 9 7.31 9.36 15.19
N TYR A 10 7.60 9.79 13.95
CA TYR A 10 8.35 9.02 12.95
C TYR A 10 9.59 9.78 12.45
N ALA A 11 10.79 9.23 12.65
CA ALA A 11 12.07 9.80 12.27
C ALA A 11 12.26 11.26 12.74
N LEU A 12 12.10 12.26 11.85
CA LEU A 12 12.15 13.69 12.20
C LEU A 12 10.76 14.34 12.28
N ILE A 13 9.69 13.58 12.06
CA ILE A 13 8.30 14.03 12.04
C ILE A 13 7.70 13.82 13.43
N GLU A 14 7.43 14.91 14.14
CA GLU A 14 6.62 14.85 15.36
C GLU A 14 5.15 14.62 15.01
N SER A 15 4.62 15.44 14.11
CA SER A 15 3.27 15.31 13.54
C SER A 15 3.25 15.85 12.11
N LEU A 16 2.57 15.14 11.23
CA LEU A 16 2.24 15.56 9.86
C LEU A 16 0.81 15.14 9.57
N GLU A 17 0.06 16.04 8.95
CA GLU A 17 -1.23 15.73 8.34
C GLU A 17 -1.21 16.34 6.93
N MET A 18 -1.55 15.53 5.92
CA MET A 18 -1.61 15.97 4.54
C MET A 18 -2.79 15.34 3.80
N SER A 19 -3.39 16.13 2.92
CA SER A 19 -4.44 15.68 2.01
C SER A 19 -3.96 15.93 0.57
N PRO A 20 -3.45 14.91 -0.13
CA PRO A 20 -2.98 15.06 -1.49
C PRO A 20 -4.10 15.55 -2.42
N ALA A 21 -3.76 16.43 -3.36
CA ALA A 21 -4.68 16.78 -4.44
C ALA A 21 -4.81 15.63 -5.44
N LYS A 22 -5.87 15.65 -6.24
CA LYS A 22 -5.99 14.73 -7.40
C LYS A 22 -4.88 15.03 -8.42
N GLY A 23 -4.28 13.99 -8.99
CA GLY A 23 -3.22 14.11 -9.99
C GLY A 23 -1.83 14.37 -9.40
N LEU A 24 -1.11 15.34 -9.95
CA LEU A 24 0.30 15.56 -9.64
C LEU A 24 0.47 16.38 -8.36
N ASN A 25 1.14 15.77 -7.38
CA ASN A 25 1.59 16.43 -6.16
C ASN A 25 3.12 16.54 -6.20
N ILE A 26 3.65 17.74 -6.00
CA ILE A 26 5.10 18.00 -6.00
C ILE A 26 5.52 18.36 -4.57
N ILE A 27 6.42 17.57 -4.01
CA ILE A 27 7.03 17.83 -2.70
C ILE A 27 8.42 18.41 -2.94
N THR A 28 8.65 19.60 -2.40
CA THR A 28 9.95 20.30 -2.44
C THR A 28 10.50 20.48 -1.03
N GLY A 29 11.77 20.83 -0.93
CA GLY A 29 12.45 21.06 0.35
C GLY A 29 13.91 21.44 0.12
N GLU A 30 14.60 21.83 1.18
CA GLU A 30 16.02 22.19 1.14
C GLU A 30 16.92 20.95 0.95
N THR A 31 16.54 19.84 1.59
CA THR A 31 17.26 18.57 1.51
C THR A 31 16.33 17.45 1.08
N GLY A 32 16.87 16.44 0.38
CA GLY A 32 16.13 15.24 -0.01
C GLY A 32 15.68 14.37 1.17
N ALA A 33 16.14 14.67 2.40
CA ALA A 33 15.84 13.89 3.59
C ALA A 33 14.34 13.86 3.92
N GLY A 34 13.63 14.99 3.81
CA GLY A 34 12.20 15.07 4.10
C GLY A 34 11.35 14.17 3.19
N LYS A 35 11.68 14.16 1.88
CA LYS A 35 11.04 13.27 0.91
C LYS A 35 11.30 11.80 1.24
N SER A 36 12.54 11.42 1.51
CA SER A 36 12.89 10.04 1.85
C SER A 36 12.24 9.56 3.14
N ILE A 37 12.13 10.44 4.15
CA ILE A 37 11.41 10.16 5.39
C ILE A 37 9.93 9.88 5.10
N MET A 38 9.26 10.76 4.33
CA MET A 38 7.85 10.56 3.98
C MET A 38 7.64 9.26 3.19
N LEU A 39 8.49 8.96 2.20
CA LEU A 39 8.42 7.71 1.45
C LEU A 39 8.67 6.49 2.33
N GLY A 40 9.54 6.60 3.33
CA GLY A 40 9.74 5.55 4.34
C GLY A 40 8.47 5.29 5.15
N ALA A 41 7.78 6.33 5.60
CA ALA A 41 6.53 6.20 6.35
C ALA A 41 5.42 5.56 5.50
N ILE A 42 5.25 6.01 4.27
CA ILE A 42 4.34 5.38 3.30
C ILE A 42 4.72 3.92 3.08
N GLY A 43 6.01 3.61 2.97
CA GLY A 43 6.48 2.24 2.88
C GLY A 43 6.01 1.36 4.04
N LEU A 44 6.05 1.86 5.27
CA LEU A 44 5.55 1.12 6.44
C LEU A 44 4.03 0.94 6.43
N LEU A 45 3.30 1.96 5.96
CA LEU A 45 1.85 1.90 5.77
C LEU A 45 1.47 0.81 4.75
N LEU A 46 2.30 0.61 3.71
CA LEU A 46 2.12 -0.42 2.68
C LEU A 46 2.78 -1.77 3.05
N GLY A 47 3.15 -1.96 4.32
CA GLY A 47 3.63 -3.24 4.84
C GLY A 47 5.13 -3.51 4.68
N LYS A 48 5.97 -2.51 4.39
CA LYS A 48 7.43 -2.65 4.60
C LYS A 48 7.72 -2.88 6.08
N ARG A 49 8.80 -3.63 6.36
CA ARG A 49 9.20 -3.92 7.75
C ARG A 49 9.70 -2.65 8.42
N ALA A 50 9.29 -2.47 9.67
CA ALA A 50 9.78 -1.40 10.52
C ALA A 50 11.15 -1.75 11.10
N ASP A 51 12.09 -0.80 11.06
CA ASP A 51 13.24 -0.80 11.96
C ASP A 51 12.82 -0.13 13.27
N THR A 52 13.39 -0.54 14.40
CA THR A 52 13.11 0.08 15.72
C THR A 52 13.71 1.48 15.82
N LYS A 53 14.74 1.80 15.02
CA LYS A 53 15.36 3.14 14.92
C LYS A 53 14.48 4.21 14.26
N VAL A 54 13.22 3.87 14.00
CA VAL A 54 12.26 4.72 13.30
C VAL A 54 11.60 5.74 14.23
N LEU A 55 11.60 5.53 15.55
CA LEU A 55 10.92 6.42 16.50
C LEU A 55 11.68 7.74 16.69
N LEU A 56 10.98 8.88 16.59
CA LEU A 56 11.55 10.19 16.98
C LEU A 56 11.74 10.26 18.50
N ASN A 57 10.66 9.95 19.24
CA ASN A 57 10.63 9.83 20.68
C ASN A 57 10.47 8.36 21.07
N GLU A 58 11.54 7.80 21.63
CA GLU A 58 11.63 6.39 22.03
C GLU A 58 10.60 6.00 23.11
N GLY A 59 10.05 6.96 23.86
CA GLY A 59 9.05 6.73 24.90
C GLY A 59 7.59 6.71 24.40
N LYS A 60 7.33 7.04 23.13
CA LYS A 60 5.97 7.12 22.56
C LYS A 60 5.82 6.17 21.39
N LYS A 61 4.59 5.72 21.10
CA LYS A 61 4.31 4.94 19.88
C LYS A 61 4.38 5.85 18.65
N CYS A 62 4.82 5.29 17.53
CA CYS A 62 4.67 5.87 16.19
C CYS A 62 3.35 5.39 15.58
N ILE A 63 2.67 6.28 14.88
CA ILE A 63 1.42 6.00 14.17
C ILE A 63 1.54 6.57 12.77
N ILE A 64 1.27 5.74 11.77
CA ILE A 64 1.16 6.14 10.38
C ILE A 64 -0.21 5.68 9.91
N GLU A 65 -1.02 6.59 9.40
CA GLU A 65 -2.40 6.31 9.00
C GLU A 65 -2.66 6.95 7.64
N GLY A 66 -3.27 6.19 6.74
CA GLY A 66 -3.69 6.67 5.44
C GLY A 66 -5.14 6.30 5.16
N GLU A 67 -5.87 7.25 4.62
CA GLU A 67 -7.23 7.04 4.12
C GLU A 67 -7.17 6.94 2.60
N PHE A 68 -7.88 5.97 2.05
CA PHE A 68 -7.90 5.68 0.62
C PHE A 68 -9.34 5.60 0.13
N ASN A 69 -9.66 6.30 -0.96
CA ASN A 69 -10.84 5.99 -1.75
C ASN A 69 -10.52 4.78 -2.66
N ILE A 70 -11.20 3.65 -2.47
CA ILE A 70 -10.95 2.39 -3.17
C ILE A 70 -12.09 1.93 -4.09
N GLU A 71 -13.09 2.78 -4.31
CA GLU A 71 -14.30 2.49 -5.11
C GLU A 71 -13.95 1.94 -6.51
N GLU A 72 -12.99 2.55 -7.19
CA GLU A 72 -12.60 2.18 -8.56
C GLU A 72 -11.68 0.95 -8.66
N TYR A 73 -11.22 0.38 -7.54
CA TYR A 73 -10.18 -0.67 -7.53
C TYR A 73 -10.73 -2.10 -7.56
N SER A 74 -12.05 -2.28 -7.46
CA SER A 74 -12.71 -3.60 -7.48
C SER A 74 -12.13 -4.60 -6.46
N LEU A 75 -11.86 -4.15 -5.23
CA LEU A 75 -11.16 -4.95 -4.19
C LEU A 75 -12.05 -5.84 -3.33
N HIS A 76 -13.36 -5.91 -3.59
CA HIS A 76 -14.33 -6.70 -2.81
C HIS A 76 -13.85 -8.13 -2.54
N ALA A 77 -13.42 -8.85 -3.59
CA ALA A 77 -12.95 -10.23 -3.44
C ALA A 77 -11.71 -10.37 -2.53
N LEU A 78 -10.81 -9.39 -2.54
CA LEU A 78 -9.62 -9.39 -1.68
C LEU A 78 -10.01 -9.14 -0.21
N PHE A 79 -10.98 -8.25 0.02
CA PHE A 79 -11.48 -7.98 1.37
C PHE A 79 -12.20 -9.21 1.93
N ASP A 80 -13.03 -9.87 1.13
CA ASP A 80 -13.69 -11.12 1.53
C ASP A 80 -12.68 -12.24 1.80
N GLU A 81 -11.64 -12.40 0.97
CA GLU A 81 -10.57 -13.40 1.16
C GLU A 81 -9.79 -13.19 2.46
N GLU A 82 -9.52 -11.93 2.80
CA GLU A 82 -8.74 -11.54 3.98
C GLU A 82 -9.60 -11.27 5.23
N ASP A 83 -10.91 -11.51 5.17
CA ASP A 83 -11.89 -11.29 6.26
C ASP A 83 -11.89 -9.84 6.77
N LEU A 84 -11.93 -8.88 5.84
CA LEU A 84 -11.91 -7.44 6.10
C LEU A 84 -13.25 -6.79 5.75
N ASP A 85 -13.65 -5.81 6.58
CA ASP A 85 -14.82 -4.97 6.29
C ASP A 85 -14.51 -4.02 5.12
N TYR A 86 -15.23 -4.17 4.01
CA TYR A 86 -15.07 -3.31 2.83
C TYR A 86 -15.84 -1.99 2.98
N GLU A 87 -15.15 -0.89 2.75
CA GLU A 87 -15.72 0.45 2.62
C GLU A 87 -15.02 1.22 1.50
N ASP A 88 -15.78 1.99 0.71
CA ASP A 88 -15.23 2.82 -0.38
C ASP A 88 -14.15 3.77 0.15
N GLU A 89 -14.32 4.32 1.35
CA GLU A 89 -13.29 5.03 2.09
C GLU A 89 -12.66 4.08 3.10
N THR A 90 -11.51 3.51 2.74
CA THR A 90 -10.79 2.56 3.59
C THR A 90 -9.67 3.27 4.37
N SER A 91 -9.64 3.05 5.67
CA SER A 91 -8.57 3.50 6.56
C SER A 91 -7.55 2.38 6.78
N ILE A 92 -6.27 2.72 6.69
CA ILE A 92 -5.16 1.83 6.97
C ILE A 92 -4.29 2.49 8.03
N ARG A 93 -3.98 1.77 9.10
CA ARG A 93 -3.17 2.28 10.21
C ARG A 93 -2.07 1.32 10.60
N ARG A 94 -0.84 1.83 10.69
CA ARG A 94 0.35 1.14 11.17
C ARG A 94 0.82 1.77 12.48
N GLU A 95 0.93 0.97 13.53
CA GLU A 95 1.48 1.39 14.81
C GLU A 95 2.80 0.68 15.12
N ILE A 96 3.76 1.40 15.70
CA ILE A 96 5.02 0.85 16.20
C ILE A 96 5.22 1.33 17.62
N THR A 97 5.33 0.39 18.56
CA THR A 97 5.52 0.69 19.98
C THR A 97 7.00 0.93 20.30
N PRO A 98 7.30 1.60 21.43
CA PRO A 98 8.66 1.67 22.01
C PRO A 98 9.37 0.32 22.13
N THR A 99 8.63 -0.75 22.39
CA THR A 99 9.16 -2.11 22.50
C THR A 99 9.50 -2.77 21.16
N GLY A 100 9.30 -2.07 20.05
CA GLY A 100 9.51 -2.55 18.69
C GLY A 100 8.39 -3.45 18.14
N LYS A 101 7.34 -3.73 18.92
CA LYS A 101 6.16 -4.43 18.41
C LYS A 101 5.42 -3.53 17.43
N SER A 102 5.06 -4.09 16.28
CA SER A 102 4.30 -3.41 15.24
C SER A 102 2.94 -4.05 15.05
N ARG A 103 1.91 -3.21 14.89
CA ARG A 103 0.52 -3.61 14.67
C ARG A 103 0.01 -2.91 13.41
N ALA A 104 -0.89 -3.56 12.68
CA ALA A 104 -1.58 -2.96 11.56
C ALA A 104 -3.09 -3.15 11.71
N PHE A 105 -3.83 -2.23 11.12
CA PHE A 105 -5.28 -2.21 11.09
C PHE A 105 -5.75 -1.77 9.71
N VAL A 106 -6.86 -2.35 9.25
CA VAL A 106 -7.63 -1.92 8.09
C VAL A 106 -9.08 -1.79 8.57
N ASN A 107 -9.68 -0.60 8.46
CA ASN A 107 -11.04 -0.32 8.97
C ASN A 107 -11.23 -0.78 10.43
N ASP A 108 -10.27 -0.40 11.29
CA ASP A 108 -10.17 -0.82 12.70
C ASP A 108 -10.01 -2.32 12.98
N THR A 109 -10.10 -3.18 11.97
CA THR A 109 -9.83 -4.62 12.08
C THR A 109 -8.32 -4.88 12.09
N PRO A 110 -7.77 -5.59 13.10
CA PRO A 110 -6.34 -5.86 13.18
C PRO A 110 -5.90 -6.88 12.13
N VAL A 111 -4.88 -6.53 11.33
CA VAL A 111 -4.42 -7.35 10.21
C VAL A 111 -2.96 -7.78 10.34
N THR A 112 -2.59 -8.82 9.60
CA THR A 112 -1.20 -9.25 9.48
C THR A 112 -0.40 -8.29 8.59
N LEU A 113 0.93 -8.36 8.69
CA LEU A 113 1.80 -7.62 7.78
C LEU A 113 1.68 -8.10 6.33
N ASP A 114 1.31 -9.37 6.11
CA ASP A 114 1.17 -9.95 4.77
C ASP A 114 -0.08 -9.43 4.07
N THR A 115 -1.22 -9.45 4.76
CA THR A 115 -2.47 -8.80 4.34
C THR A 115 -2.24 -7.33 3.96
N LEU A 116 -1.51 -6.59 4.80
CA LEU A 116 -1.19 -5.19 4.53
C LEU A 116 -0.33 -5.00 3.27
N LYS A 117 0.63 -5.90 3.00
CA LYS A 117 1.43 -5.87 1.78
C LYS A 117 0.61 -6.20 0.53
N LYS A 118 -0.26 -7.21 0.62
CA LYS A 118 -1.18 -7.58 -0.46
C LYS A 118 -2.04 -6.39 -0.82
N LEU A 119 -2.76 -5.83 0.15
CA LEU A 119 -3.61 -4.65 -0.05
C LEU A 119 -2.80 -3.46 -0.56
N GLY A 120 -1.64 -3.18 0.04
CA GLY A 120 -0.76 -2.08 -0.35
C GLY A 120 -0.34 -2.12 -1.82
N SER A 121 -0.16 -3.32 -2.39
CA SER A 121 0.23 -3.49 -3.80
C SER A 121 -0.84 -3.02 -4.80
N TYR A 122 -2.12 -3.01 -4.40
CA TYR A 122 -3.21 -2.46 -5.20
C TYR A 122 -3.38 -0.95 -5.02
N LEU A 123 -3.00 -0.41 -3.85
CA LEU A 123 -3.31 0.97 -3.47
C LEU A 123 -2.27 1.98 -3.94
N MET A 124 -0.99 1.60 -3.90
CA MET A 124 0.09 2.53 -4.20
C MET A 124 1.35 1.79 -4.63
N ASP A 125 1.89 2.20 -5.79
CA ASP A 125 3.24 1.85 -6.18
C ASP A 125 4.21 2.96 -5.74
N VAL A 126 5.32 2.55 -5.09
CA VAL A 126 6.34 3.46 -4.60
C VAL A 126 7.62 3.18 -5.39
N HIS A 127 8.12 4.20 -6.09
CA HIS A 127 9.38 4.11 -6.82
C HIS A 127 10.46 4.97 -6.16
N SER A 128 11.49 4.31 -5.66
CA SER A 128 12.68 4.88 -5.04
C SER A 128 13.95 4.50 -5.80
N GLN A 129 15.09 5.02 -5.34
CA GLN A 129 16.38 4.92 -6.05
C GLN A 129 16.88 3.47 -6.28
N ASN A 130 16.36 2.47 -5.54
CA ASN A 130 16.86 1.09 -5.53
C ASN A 130 15.77 0.02 -5.80
N GLU A 131 14.61 0.37 -6.37
CA GLU A 131 13.58 -0.64 -6.68
C GLU A 131 13.76 -1.25 -8.07
N THR A 132 13.64 -2.58 -8.14
CA THR A 132 13.48 -3.30 -9.40
C THR A 132 12.15 -2.87 -10.00
N LEU A 133 12.20 -2.17 -11.14
CA LEU A 133 11.00 -1.71 -11.84
C LEU A 133 10.05 -2.89 -12.10
N GLN A 134 8.76 -2.77 -11.75
CA GLN A 134 7.73 -3.76 -12.10
C GLN A 134 7.69 -4.06 -13.60
N LEU A 135 8.12 -3.09 -14.43
CA LEU A 135 8.37 -3.26 -15.87
C LEU A 135 9.25 -4.46 -16.23
N GLY A 136 10.09 -4.95 -15.32
CA GLY A 136 10.93 -6.14 -15.53
C GLY A 136 10.23 -7.47 -15.21
N ALA A 137 9.06 -7.46 -14.60
CA ALA A 137 8.33 -8.68 -14.24
C ALA A 137 7.59 -9.25 -15.46
N ALA A 138 7.82 -10.53 -15.75
CA ALA A 138 7.25 -11.19 -16.94
C ALA A 138 5.71 -11.14 -16.98
N ASN A 139 5.04 -11.35 -15.83
CA ASN A 139 3.58 -11.30 -15.76
C ASN A 139 3.06 -9.90 -16.10
N PHE A 140 3.66 -8.85 -15.52
CA PHE A 140 3.27 -7.47 -15.81
C PHE A 140 3.49 -7.10 -17.28
N GLN A 141 4.57 -7.60 -17.90
CA GLN A 141 4.80 -7.42 -19.34
C GLN A 141 3.72 -8.11 -20.18
N LEU A 142 3.29 -9.33 -19.81
CA LEU A 142 2.21 -10.04 -20.49
C LEU A 142 0.88 -9.30 -20.33
N ASP A 143 0.56 -8.81 -19.13
CA ASP A 143 -0.66 -8.04 -18.89
C ASP A 143 -0.71 -6.78 -19.78
N ILE A 144 0.42 -6.08 -19.94
CA ILE A 144 0.52 -4.94 -20.87
C ILE A 144 0.26 -5.36 -22.31
N ILE A 145 0.82 -6.48 -22.75
CA ILE A 145 0.62 -7.01 -24.10
C ILE A 145 -0.86 -7.37 -24.32
N ASP A 146 -1.48 -8.06 -23.36
CA ASP A 146 -2.88 -8.49 -23.44
C ASP A 146 -3.84 -7.30 -23.47
N VAL A 147 -3.55 -6.23 -22.74
CA VAL A 147 -4.30 -4.97 -22.82
C VAL A 147 -4.09 -4.31 -24.19
N PHE A 148 -2.86 -4.24 -24.68
CA PHE A 148 -2.55 -3.63 -25.97
C PHE A 148 -3.15 -4.40 -27.15
N SER A 149 -3.23 -5.73 -27.06
CA SER A 149 -3.84 -6.59 -28.07
C SER A 149 -5.34 -6.80 -27.86
N GLU A 150 -5.96 -6.08 -26.92
CA GLU A 150 -7.39 -6.22 -26.55
C GLU A 150 -7.80 -7.67 -26.26
N SER A 151 -6.87 -8.47 -25.76
CA SER A 151 -7.02 -9.91 -25.60
C SER A 151 -7.45 -10.31 -24.18
N THR A 152 -7.69 -9.35 -23.30
CA THR A 152 -8.03 -9.57 -21.88
C THR A 152 -9.25 -10.49 -21.70
N GLU A 153 -10.31 -10.31 -22.50
CA GLU A 153 -11.52 -11.14 -22.40
C GLU A 153 -11.30 -12.56 -22.95
N LEU A 154 -10.46 -12.70 -23.97
CA LEU A 154 -10.07 -14.01 -24.51
C LEU A 154 -9.21 -14.79 -23.51
N ALA A 155 -8.27 -14.10 -22.86
CA ALA A 155 -7.41 -14.67 -21.82
C ALA A 155 -8.23 -15.16 -20.61
N LYS A 156 -9.19 -14.35 -20.12
CA LYS A 156 -10.14 -14.76 -19.08
C LYS A 156 -10.95 -15.98 -19.49
N SER A 157 -11.53 -15.96 -20.69
CA SER A 157 -12.33 -17.09 -21.21
C SER A 157 -11.51 -18.37 -21.28
N TYR A 158 -10.26 -18.28 -21.73
CA TYR A 158 -9.32 -19.40 -21.75
C TYR A 158 -9.01 -19.94 -20.35
N GLN A 159 -8.74 -19.06 -19.37
CA GLN A 159 -8.44 -19.48 -18.00
C GLN A 159 -9.61 -20.25 -17.36
N ILE A 160 -10.85 -19.80 -17.57
CA ILE A 160 -12.05 -20.50 -17.10
C ILE A 160 -12.10 -21.91 -17.71
N LEU A 161 -12.04 -22.01 -19.04
CA LEU A 161 -12.09 -23.29 -19.76
C LEU A 161 -10.95 -24.25 -19.37
N PHE A 162 -9.75 -23.71 -19.14
CA PHE A 162 -8.59 -24.50 -18.73
C PHE A 162 -8.73 -25.04 -17.30
N THR A 163 -9.30 -24.24 -16.40
CA THR A 163 -9.55 -24.66 -15.01
C THR A 163 -10.62 -25.76 -14.99
N ASP A 164 -11.72 -25.56 -15.71
CA ASP A 164 -12.78 -26.57 -15.89
C ASP A 164 -12.26 -27.89 -16.49
N PHE A 165 -11.29 -27.82 -17.41
CA PHE A 165 -10.64 -29.01 -17.98
C PHE A 165 -9.75 -29.72 -16.96
N LYS A 166 -9.02 -28.98 -16.12
CA LYS A 166 -8.13 -29.55 -15.09
C LYS A 166 -8.87 -30.21 -13.93
N GLU A 167 -10.09 -29.77 -13.64
CA GLU A 167 -10.95 -30.37 -12.61
C GLU A 167 -11.69 -31.64 -13.08
N LYS A 168 -11.64 -31.95 -14.38
CA LYS A 168 -12.15 -33.19 -14.98
C LYS A 168 -11.07 -34.25 -15.15
#